data_AF-A0A2H6N6S8-F1
#
_entry.id   AF-A0A2H6N6S8-F1
#
_cell.length_a   1.000
_cell.length_b   1.000
_cell.length_c   1.000
_cell.angle_alpha   90.00
_cell.angle_beta   90.00
_cell.angle_gamma   90.00
#
_symmetry.space_group_name_H-M   'P 1'
#
loop_
_entity.id
_entity.type
_entity.pdbx_description
1 polymer ?
#
loop_
_entity_poly.entity_id
_entity_poly.type
_entity_poly.pdbx_seq_one_letter_code
_entity_poly.pdbx_strand_id
1 'polypeptide(L)'
;MHRRHLQEIPDLGSNITTSIPWSWHPNKTSDLLSGMGVSALKLDSENTPQDLLMCVGPPTKRQKVRETKLVIIYQPRLLQETVAGVSWDTLPDELLLGIFSYLNLTDLLKVSQVCQRWHRLSLDESLWQSLDLAGKNLLPGVIGQLLPLGVIAFRCPRSCIGTPLFKTSRALCVQHLDLSNCSIKVIDLEGILGRCQSLQNLSLEGLVLSSDIVRSIAQNPNLV
;
A
#
# COMPACT_ATOMS: atom_id res chain seq x y z
N MET A 1 -7.54 -0.23 -23.90
CA MET A 1 -6.24 0.45 -24.10
C MET A 1 -5.20 -0.61 -24.41
N HIS A 2 -4.80 -0.77 -25.68
CA HIS A 2 -3.87 -1.82 -26.12
C HIS A 2 -2.42 -1.42 -25.78
N ARG A 3 -1.72 -2.22 -24.97
CA ARG A 3 -0.28 -2.04 -24.69
C ARG A 3 0.52 -2.39 -25.94
N ARG A 4 1.29 -1.43 -26.47
CA ARG A 4 2.34 -1.70 -27.47
C ARG A 4 3.62 -2.12 -26.74
N HIS A 5 4.22 -3.20 -27.20
CA HIS A 5 5.54 -3.66 -26.79
C HIS A 5 6.58 -2.68 -27.37
N LEU A 6 7.38 -2.02 -26.52
CA LEU A 6 8.43 -1.13 -27.00
C LEU A 6 9.71 -1.92 -27.23
N GLN A 7 10.25 -1.78 -28.45
CA GLN A 7 11.59 -2.23 -28.87
C GLN A 7 12.67 -1.43 -28.14
N GLU A 8 13.78 -2.09 -27.82
CA GLU A 8 14.99 -1.51 -27.23
C GLU A 8 15.59 -0.41 -28.13
N ILE A 9 16.01 0.70 -27.52
CA ILE A 9 16.77 1.77 -28.17
C ILE A 9 18.24 1.63 -27.73
N PRO A 10 19.23 1.69 -28.64
CA PRO A 10 20.64 1.47 -28.29
C PRO A 10 21.25 2.65 -27.53
N ASP A 11 22.18 2.31 -26.64
CA ASP A 11 23.00 3.23 -25.85
C ASP A 11 23.79 4.21 -26.72
N LEU A 12 23.60 5.51 -26.48
CA LEU A 12 24.54 6.55 -26.91
C LEU A 12 24.97 7.37 -25.70
N GLY A 13 26.18 7.10 -25.22
CA GLY A 13 26.84 7.90 -24.21
C GLY A 13 27.27 9.26 -24.77
N SER A 14 27.01 10.33 -24.03
CA SER A 14 27.94 11.45 -23.82
C SER A 14 27.39 12.45 -22.80
N ASN A 15 28.04 12.45 -21.64
CA ASN A 15 28.39 13.58 -20.77
C ASN A 15 27.54 14.86 -20.84
N ILE A 16 26.60 15.01 -19.90
CA ILE A 16 26.24 16.32 -19.35
C ILE A 16 26.26 16.20 -17.82
N THR A 17 27.23 16.87 -17.22
CA THR A 17 27.44 16.98 -15.79
C THR A 17 26.39 17.92 -15.18
N THR A 18 25.41 17.37 -14.47
CA THR A 18 24.64 18.12 -13.46
C THR A 18 24.54 17.26 -12.21
N SER A 19 25.30 17.66 -11.19
CA SER A 19 25.38 17.02 -9.88
C SER A 19 24.03 17.05 -9.15
N ILE A 20 23.41 15.89 -8.97
CA ILE A 20 22.27 15.67 -8.07
C ILE A 20 22.84 15.01 -6.81
N PRO A 21 22.79 15.64 -5.61
CA PRO A 21 23.30 15.02 -4.40
C PRO A 21 22.14 14.44 -3.57
N TRP A 22 21.71 13.23 -3.89
CA TRP A 22 20.96 12.38 -2.95
C TRP A 22 21.68 11.03 -2.80
N SER A 23 22.94 11.09 -2.40
CA SER A 23 23.68 9.93 -1.88
C SER A 23 23.51 9.89 -0.36
N TRP A 24 22.66 9.00 0.14
CA TRP A 24 22.55 8.72 1.57
C TRP A 24 23.77 7.93 2.04
N HIS A 25 24.69 8.60 2.74
CA HIS A 25 25.81 7.96 3.43
C HIS A 25 25.63 8.09 4.96
N PRO A 26 25.79 7.01 5.76
CA PRO A 26 25.36 7.00 7.17
C PRO A 26 26.30 7.70 8.17
N ASN A 27 27.40 8.32 7.76
CA ASN A 27 28.48 8.72 8.67
C ASN A 27 28.84 10.22 8.64
N LYS A 28 27.86 11.12 8.51
CA LYS A 28 28.05 12.57 8.71
C LYS A 28 26.78 13.22 9.29
N THR A 29 26.54 13.02 10.59
CA THR A 29 25.43 13.67 11.32
C THR A 29 25.87 14.25 12.68
N SER A 30 27.11 14.72 12.79
CA SER A 30 27.58 15.44 14.00
C SER A 30 27.51 16.97 13.89
N ASP A 31 27.40 17.53 12.67
CA ASP A 31 27.57 19.00 12.48
C ASP A 31 26.28 19.75 12.11
N LEU A 32 25.09 19.12 12.23
CA LEU A 32 23.80 19.74 11.90
C LEU A 32 22.77 19.71 13.05
N LEU A 33 23.22 19.69 14.31
CA LEU A 33 22.34 19.82 15.49
C LEU A 33 22.90 20.79 16.56
N SER A 34 23.52 21.90 16.14
CA SER A 34 23.91 23.01 17.05
C SER A 34 23.00 24.25 16.97
N GLY A 35 21.92 24.20 16.19
CA GLY A 35 20.98 25.33 16.02
C GLY A 35 19.67 25.24 16.81
N MET A 36 19.41 24.14 17.51
CA MET A 36 18.14 23.89 18.21
C MET A 36 18.46 23.35 19.59
N GLY A 37 18.45 24.21 20.61
CA GLY A 37 18.95 23.95 21.96
C GLY A 37 18.31 22.76 22.69
N VAL A 38 18.80 21.56 22.41
CA VAL A 38 18.48 20.32 23.12
C VAL A 38 19.79 19.71 23.60
N SER A 39 19.92 19.51 24.91
CA SER A 39 21.09 18.91 25.53
C SER A 39 21.24 17.44 25.10
N ALA A 40 22.40 17.09 24.56
CA ALA A 40 22.76 15.72 24.23
C ALA A 40 22.89 14.88 25.52
N LEU A 41 22.08 13.83 25.65
CA LEU A 41 22.34 12.78 26.63
C LEU A 41 23.36 11.82 26.05
N LYS A 42 24.53 11.79 26.71
CA LYS A 42 25.65 10.89 26.43
C LYS A 42 25.23 9.45 26.70
N LEU A 43 25.38 8.56 25.72
CA LEU A 43 25.21 7.12 25.90
C LEU A 43 26.61 6.52 26.02
N ASP A 44 27.03 6.28 27.27
CA ASP A 44 28.18 5.43 27.56
C ASP A 44 27.75 3.95 27.62
N SER A 45 28.74 3.09 27.39
CA SER A 45 28.72 1.70 26.97
C SER A 45 28.24 0.65 27.98
N GLU A 46 27.85 -0.49 27.39
CA GLU A 46 28.05 -1.89 27.83
C GLU A 46 27.03 -2.58 28.78
N ASN A 47 26.65 -3.79 28.32
CA ASN A 47 26.23 -5.00 29.05
C ASN A 47 24.73 -5.29 29.33
N THR A 48 24.23 -6.34 28.66
CA THR A 48 23.11 -7.25 29.04
C THR A 48 23.50 -8.19 30.20
N PRO A 49 22.61 -8.99 30.85
CA PRO A 49 21.13 -9.11 30.76
C PRO A 49 20.40 -9.27 32.14
N GLN A 50 19.05 -9.43 32.11
CA GLN A 50 18.16 -10.25 32.99
C GLN A 50 16.96 -9.53 33.66
N ASP A 51 15.79 -10.14 33.39
CA ASP A 51 14.56 -10.33 34.20
C ASP A 51 14.16 -9.34 35.31
N LEU A 52 12.87 -8.98 35.29
CA LEU A 52 11.88 -9.15 36.37
C LEU A 52 10.81 -8.03 36.35
N LEU A 53 9.58 -8.49 36.16
CA LEU A 53 8.29 -7.97 36.65
C LEU A 53 8.35 -6.75 37.60
N MET A 54 7.48 -5.76 37.39
CA MET A 54 6.42 -5.42 38.34
C MET A 54 5.53 -4.25 37.86
N CYS A 55 4.21 -4.45 37.98
CA CYS A 55 3.17 -3.42 37.94
C CYS A 55 3.24 -2.49 39.17
N VAL A 56 3.15 -1.17 39.02
CA VAL A 56 2.69 -0.25 40.10
C VAL A 56 2.08 1.05 39.52
N GLY A 57 0.78 1.24 39.77
CA GLY A 57 0.11 2.48 40.22
C GLY A 57 0.09 3.77 39.35
N PRO A 58 -1.04 4.53 39.33
CA PRO A 58 -1.16 5.79 38.60
C PRO A 58 -0.60 6.98 39.41
N PRO A 59 -0.09 8.05 38.78
CA PRO A 59 0.25 9.25 39.52
C PRO A 59 -0.97 10.18 39.69
N THR A 60 -0.94 10.85 40.83
CA THR A 60 -1.96 11.63 41.53
C THR A 60 -2.17 13.05 40.97
N LYS A 61 -3.39 13.58 41.20
CA LYS A 61 -3.82 14.97 41.00
C LYS A 61 -2.96 15.99 41.77
N ARG A 62 -2.64 17.11 41.10
CA ARG A 62 -2.72 18.54 41.51
C ARG A 62 -2.12 19.35 40.34
N GLN A 63 -2.61 20.52 39.89
CA GLN A 63 -3.25 21.64 40.57
C GLN A 63 -3.98 22.51 39.53
N LYS A 64 -5.17 23.03 39.89
CA LYS A 64 -5.99 23.93 39.08
C LYS A 64 -5.36 25.33 39.10
N VAL A 65 -4.89 25.84 37.96
CA VAL A 65 -4.51 27.24 37.75
C VAL A 65 -5.24 27.79 36.52
N ARG A 66 -6.12 28.75 36.83
CA ARG A 66 -6.75 29.83 36.04
C ARG A 66 -6.90 29.68 34.52
N GLU A 67 -8.17 29.72 34.13
CA GLU A 67 -8.69 30.00 32.80
C GLU A 67 -7.86 31.07 32.06
N THR A 68 -7.23 30.64 30.99
CA THR A 68 -6.86 31.53 29.89
C THR A 68 -7.64 31.05 28.68
N LYS A 69 -8.49 31.92 28.14
CA LYS A 69 -9.20 31.73 26.87
C LYS A 69 -8.21 31.19 25.83
N LEU A 70 -8.29 29.90 25.52
CA LEU A 70 -7.67 29.36 24.32
C LEU A 70 -8.50 29.85 23.14
N VAL A 71 -8.17 31.03 22.64
CA VAL A 71 -8.58 31.45 21.31
C VAL A 71 -7.85 30.53 20.36
N ILE A 72 -8.57 29.51 19.85
CA ILE A 72 -8.14 28.76 18.68
C ILE A 72 -8.17 29.78 17.55
N ILE A 73 -7.00 30.34 17.23
CA ILE A 73 -6.80 31.05 15.98
C ILE A 73 -6.92 29.98 14.91
N TYR A 74 -8.09 29.87 14.28
CA TYR A 74 -8.17 29.30 12.94
C TYR A 74 -7.29 30.18 12.09
N GLN A 75 -6.06 29.76 11.87
CA GLN A 75 -5.20 30.35 10.86
C GLN A 75 -5.83 29.89 9.54
N PRO A 76 -6.53 30.77 8.80
CA PRO A 76 -6.88 30.43 7.43
C PRO A 76 -5.54 30.19 6.75
N ARG A 77 -5.40 29.10 6.00
CA ARG A 77 -4.22 28.90 5.15
C ARG A 77 -4.06 30.20 4.36
N LEU A 78 -3.08 31.00 4.77
CA LEU A 78 -2.78 32.28 4.14
C LEU A 78 -2.63 31.94 2.66
N LEU A 79 -3.44 32.63 1.86
CA LEU A 79 -3.32 32.68 0.41
C LEU A 79 -1.84 32.73 0.09
N GLN A 80 -1.32 31.58 -0.36
CA GLN A 80 0.04 31.47 -0.81
C GLN A 80 0.09 32.35 -2.05
N GLU A 81 0.79 33.48 -1.94
CA GLU A 81 1.02 34.40 -3.05
C GLU A 81 1.51 33.58 -4.23
N THR A 82 0.70 33.63 -5.28
CA THR A 82 0.86 32.87 -6.50
C THR A 82 2.16 33.27 -7.18
N VAL A 83 3.19 32.44 -7.04
CA VAL A 83 3.91 32.04 -8.25
C VAL A 83 2.81 31.49 -9.17
N ALA A 84 2.71 31.96 -10.41
CA ALA A 84 1.78 31.45 -11.41
C ALA A 84 2.15 29.99 -11.79
N GLY A 85 2.11 29.11 -10.80
CA GLY A 85 2.36 27.70 -10.89
C GLY A 85 1.06 27.01 -11.26
N VAL A 86 1.16 26.08 -12.20
CA VAL A 86 0.08 25.18 -12.53
C VAL A 86 -0.19 24.31 -11.29
N SER A 87 -1.40 24.41 -10.72
CA SER A 87 -1.81 23.53 -9.63
C SER A 87 -2.37 22.24 -10.18
N TRP A 88 -1.93 21.10 -9.63
CA TRP A 88 -2.50 19.79 -9.92
C TRP A 88 -3.94 19.64 -9.40
N ASP A 89 -4.35 20.49 -8.46
CA ASP A 89 -5.70 20.43 -7.86
C ASP A 89 -6.80 20.84 -8.84
N THR A 90 -6.48 21.59 -9.90
CA THR A 90 -7.45 22.00 -10.92
C THR A 90 -7.64 20.97 -12.04
N LEU A 91 -6.74 19.98 -12.12
CA LEU A 91 -6.82 18.91 -13.13
C LEU A 91 -8.06 18.05 -12.83
N PRO A 92 -8.92 17.68 -13.81
CA PRO A 92 -10.02 16.75 -13.63
C PRO A 92 -9.60 15.35 -13.15
N ASP A 93 -10.50 14.62 -12.48
CA ASP A 93 -10.24 13.29 -11.92
C ASP A 93 -9.85 12.29 -13.02
N GLU A 94 -10.49 12.36 -14.19
CA GLU A 94 -10.26 11.46 -15.32
C GLU A 94 -8.84 11.59 -15.88
N LEU A 95 -8.28 12.80 -15.86
CA LEU A 95 -6.90 13.04 -16.31
C LEU A 95 -5.90 12.56 -15.26
N LEU A 96 -6.18 12.72 -13.96
CA LEU A 96 -5.36 12.12 -12.90
C LEU A 96 -5.38 10.59 -12.97
N LEU A 97 -6.55 9.98 -13.17
CA LEU A 97 -6.67 8.54 -13.39
C LEU A 97 -5.92 8.10 -14.64
N GLY A 98 -6.01 8.88 -15.72
CA GLY A 98 -5.21 8.70 -16.93
C GLY A 98 -3.72 8.68 -16.63
N ILE A 99 -3.21 9.61 -15.81
CA ILE A 99 -1.81 9.62 -15.37
C ILE A 99 -1.49 8.41 -14.50
N PHE A 100 -2.32 8.10 -13.51
CA PHE A 100 -2.12 6.97 -12.59
C PHE A 100 -2.10 5.62 -13.32
N SER A 101 -2.80 5.50 -14.44
CA SER A 101 -2.81 4.27 -15.26
C SER A 101 -1.44 3.90 -15.85
N TYR A 102 -0.49 4.85 -15.91
CA TYR A 102 0.89 4.60 -16.34
C TYR A 102 1.82 4.18 -15.20
N LEU A 103 1.38 4.26 -13.94
CA LEU A 103 2.18 3.90 -12.78
C LEU A 103 2.21 2.39 -12.58
N ASN A 104 3.34 1.88 -12.10
CA ASN A 104 3.39 0.53 -11.56
C ASN A 104 2.70 0.48 -10.18
N LEU A 105 2.42 -0.73 -9.69
CA LEU A 105 1.76 -0.93 -8.40
C LEU A 105 2.45 -0.20 -7.24
N THR A 106 3.78 -0.24 -7.18
CA THR A 106 4.55 0.39 -6.10
C THR A 106 4.38 1.91 -6.11
N ASP A 107 4.43 2.52 -7.28
CA ASP A 107 4.28 3.97 -7.43
C ASP A 107 2.82 4.40 -7.25
N LEU A 108 1.85 3.56 -7.65
CA LEU A 108 0.44 3.78 -7.36
C LEU A 108 0.17 3.85 -5.83
N LEU A 109 0.82 2.98 -5.07
CA LEU A 109 0.74 3.01 -3.60
C LEU A 109 1.43 4.23 -3.00
N LYS A 110 2.49 4.76 -3.62
CA LYS A 110 3.12 6.02 -3.17
C LYS A 110 2.21 7.22 -3.43
N VAL A 111 1.58 7.32 -4.60
CA VAL A 111 0.68 8.44 -4.91
C VAL A 111 -0.55 8.46 -4.00
N SER A 112 -0.97 7.29 -3.50
CA SER A 112 -2.06 7.19 -2.51
C SER A 112 -1.80 7.95 -1.19
N GLN A 113 -0.54 8.33 -0.92
CA GLN A 113 -0.11 9.00 0.32
C GLN A 113 0.06 10.52 0.16
N VAL A 114 -0.15 11.06 -1.05
CA VAL A 114 0.11 12.48 -1.35
C VAL A 114 -0.96 13.38 -0.73
N CYS A 115 -2.23 13.12 -1.03
CA CYS A 115 -3.36 13.86 -0.48
C CYS A 115 -4.64 12.99 -0.51
N GLN A 116 -5.71 13.43 0.17
CA GLN A 116 -6.98 12.68 0.22
C GLN A 116 -7.59 12.43 -1.16
N ARG A 117 -7.46 13.39 -2.08
CA ARG A 117 -7.96 13.24 -3.45
C ARG A 117 -7.20 12.16 -4.20
N TRP A 118 -5.88 12.17 -4.13
CA TRP A 118 -5.02 11.18 -4.77
C TRP A 118 -5.19 9.79 -4.14
N HIS A 119 -5.38 9.74 -2.82
CA HIS A 119 -5.73 8.52 -2.12
C HIS A 119 -7.00 7.89 -2.70
N ARG A 120 -8.10 8.66 -2.77
CA ARG A 120 -9.38 8.18 -3.35
C ARG A 120 -9.20 7.70 -4.79
N LEU A 121 -8.51 8.48 -5.63
CA LEU A 121 -8.31 8.15 -7.05
C LEU A 121 -7.38 6.96 -7.26
N SER A 122 -6.37 6.77 -6.41
CA SER A 122 -5.46 5.61 -6.50
C SER A 122 -6.15 4.28 -6.22
N LEU A 123 -7.33 4.31 -5.59
CA LEU A 123 -8.16 3.15 -5.28
C LEU A 123 -9.32 2.96 -6.27
N ASP A 124 -9.34 3.72 -7.36
CA ASP A 124 -10.39 3.63 -8.38
C ASP A 124 -10.33 2.31 -9.15
N GLU A 125 -11.49 1.69 -9.39
CA GLU A 125 -11.60 0.36 -10.00
C GLU A 125 -10.92 0.27 -11.38
N SER A 126 -10.87 1.38 -12.13
CA SER A 126 -10.23 1.41 -13.45
C SER A 126 -8.73 1.10 -13.43
N LEU A 127 -8.06 1.31 -12.29
CA LEU A 127 -6.63 1.09 -12.11
C LEU A 127 -6.28 -0.35 -11.69
N TRP A 128 -7.24 -1.09 -11.14
CA TRP A 128 -7.01 -2.38 -10.48
C TRP A 128 -7.49 -3.60 -11.27
N GLN A 129 -7.95 -3.42 -12.53
CA GLN A 129 -8.49 -4.51 -13.35
C GLN A 129 -7.57 -5.73 -13.47
N SER A 130 -6.25 -5.53 -13.48
CA SER A 130 -5.24 -6.59 -13.51
C SER A 130 -4.20 -6.39 -12.41
N LEU A 131 -4.01 -7.41 -11.59
CA LEU A 131 -3.09 -7.40 -10.46
C LEU A 131 -2.17 -8.63 -10.50
N ASP A 132 -0.85 -8.39 -10.63
CA ASP A 132 0.17 -9.45 -10.54
C ASP A 132 1.02 -9.28 -9.28
N LEU A 133 0.95 -10.27 -8.40
CA LEU A 133 1.70 -10.39 -7.15
C LEU A 133 2.49 -11.69 -7.09
N ALA A 134 2.93 -12.23 -8.23
CA ALA A 134 3.71 -13.47 -8.28
C ALA A 134 4.98 -13.42 -7.42
N GLY A 135 5.24 -14.49 -6.68
CA GLY A 135 6.43 -14.64 -5.85
C GLY A 135 6.48 -13.71 -4.64
N LYS A 136 5.35 -13.15 -4.19
CA LYS A 136 5.32 -12.20 -3.07
C LYS A 136 4.94 -12.87 -1.75
N ASN A 137 5.39 -12.27 -0.65
CA ASN A 137 4.93 -12.61 0.70
C ASN A 137 3.92 -11.55 1.13
N LEU A 138 2.64 -11.92 1.15
CA LEU A 138 1.54 -11.02 1.42
C LEU A 138 1.13 -11.09 2.89
N LEU A 139 1.11 -9.93 3.53
CA LEU A 139 0.63 -9.80 4.90
C LEU A 139 -0.88 -10.06 4.99
N PRO A 140 -1.38 -10.47 6.18
CA PRO A 140 -2.82 -10.56 6.42
C PRO A 140 -3.53 -9.26 6.08
N GLY A 141 -4.69 -9.33 5.45
CA GLY A 141 -5.50 -8.18 5.07
C GLY A 141 -5.20 -7.59 3.69
N VAL A 142 -4.04 -7.87 3.09
CA VAL A 142 -3.67 -7.31 1.78
C VAL A 142 -4.68 -7.76 0.71
N ILE A 143 -4.93 -9.06 0.61
CA ILE A 143 -5.88 -9.62 -0.38
C ILE A 143 -7.29 -9.08 -0.17
N GLY A 144 -7.76 -8.99 1.08
CA GLY A 144 -9.10 -8.49 1.36
C GLY A 144 -9.27 -6.99 1.21
N GLN A 145 -8.18 -6.24 1.05
CA GLN A 145 -8.20 -4.84 0.63
C GLN A 145 -8.15 -4.72 -0.89
N LEU A 146 -7.31 -5.51 -1.57
CA LEU A 146 -7.05 -5.35 -3.00
C LEU A 146 -8.12 -5.97 -3.90
N LEU A 147 -8.55 -7.21 -3.66
CA LEU A 147 -9.53 -7.87 -4.55
C LEU A 147 -10.87 -7.12 -4.66
N PRO A 148 -11.40 -6.51 -3.58
CA PRO A 148 -12.62 -5.70 -3.69
C PRO A 148 -12.49 -4.40 -4.50
N LEU A 149 -11.29 -4.00 -4.93
CA LEU A 149 -11.07 -2.81 -5.77
C LEU A 149 -11.46 -3.05 -7.25
N GLY A 150 -12.26 -4.08 -7.54
CA GLY A 150 -12.66 -4.40 -8.93
C GLY A 150 -11.60 -5.18 -9.71
N VAL A 151 -10.77 -5.98 -9.05
CA VAL A 151 -9.78 -6.84 -9.72
C VAL A 151 -10.52 -7.90 -10.57
N ILE A 152 -10.20 -7.94 -11.86
CA ILE A 152 -10.77 -8.90 -12.83
C ILE A 152 -9.78 -10.04 -13.07
N ALA A 153 -8.51 -9.72 -13.28
CA ALA A 153 -7.43 -10.69 -13.43
C ALA A 153 -6.49 -10.60 -12.23
N PHE A 154 -6.45 -11.66 -11.41
CA PHE A 154 -5.56 -11.77 -10.27
C PHE A 154 -4.57 -12.91 -10.48
N ARG A 155 -3.29 -12.54 -10.62
CA ARG A 155 -2.18 -13.46 -10.75
C ARG A 155 -1.29 -13.39 -9.52
N CYS A 156 -1.14 -14.49 -8.81
CA CYS A 156 -0.32 -14.54 -7.60
C CYS A 156 0.45 -15.86 -7.42
N PRO A 157 0.96 -16.53 -8.46
CA PRO A 157 1.57 -17.84 -8.31
C PRO A 157 2.84 -17.80 -7.46
N ARG A 158 3.16 -18.91 -6.79
CA ARG A 158 4.38 -19.08 -5.97
C ARG A 158 4.50 -18.05 -4.83
N SER A 159 3.37 -17.62 -4.29
CA SER A 159 3.31 -16.58 -3.25
C SER A 159 2.86 -17.15 -1.90
N CYS A 160 3.30 -16.52 -0.80
CA CYS A 160 2.76 -16.80 0.53
C CYS A 160 1.64 -15.81 0.83
N ILE A 161 0.42 -16.31 1.03
CA ILE A 161 -0.77 -15.48 1.19
C ILE A 161 -1.23 -15.52 2.64
N GLY A 162 -1.13 -14.39 3.34
CA GLY A 162 -1.75 -14.20 4.65
C GLY A 162 -3.28 -14.15 4.57
N THR A 163 -3.93 -14.36 5.73
CA THR A 163 -5.40 -14.34 5.87
C THR A 163 -6.02 -13.10 5.20
N PRO A 164 -7.00 -13.25 4.28
CA PRO A 164 -7.50 -12.14 3.47
C PRO A 164 -8.14 -10.99 4.25
N LEU A 165 -8.86 -11.27 5.36
CA LEU A 165 -9.57 -10.27 6.18
C LEU A 165 -10.47 -9.31 5.38
N PHE A 166 -11.39 -9.87 4.58
CA PHE A 166 -12.36 -9.09 3.83
C PHE A 166 -13.25 -8.23 4.75
N LYS A 167 -13.32 -6.92 4.47
CA LYS A 167 -14.15 -5.97 5.24
C LYS A 167 -15.63 -5.96 4.83
N THR A 168 -15.91 -6.39 3.61
CA THR A 168 -17.25 -6.43 3.02
C THR A 168 -17.64 -7.88 2.76
N SER A 169 -18.93 -8.18 2.59
CA SER A 169 -19.46 -9.46 2.11
C SER A 169 -19.75 -9.47 0.61
N ARG A 170 -19.47 -8.37 -0.11
CA ARG A 170 -19.67 -8.28 -1.56
C ARG A 170 -18.91 -9.37 -2.31
N ALA A 171 -19.54 -9.86 -3.38
CA ALA A 171 -18.90 -10.75 -4.34
C ALA A 171 -17.72 -10.05 -5.03
N LEU A 172 -16.71 -10.84 -5.41
CA LEU A 172 -15.54 -10.37 -6.13
C LEU A 172 -15.82 -10.39 -7.64
N CYS A 173 -15.22 -9.43 -8.35
CA CYS A 173 -15.32 -9.32 -9.81
C CYS A 173 -14.27 -10.15 -10.56
N VAL A 174 -13.54 -11.01 -9.85
CA VAL A 174 -12.43 -11.80 -10.39
C VAL A 174 -12.96 -12.83 -11.38
N GLN A 175 -12.42 -12.80 -12.59
CA GLN A 175 -12.72 -13.71 -13.70
C GLN A 175 -11.53 -14.61 -14.02
N HIS A 176 -10.30 -14.11 -13.88
CA HIS A 176 -9.08 -14.89 -14.12
C HIS A 176 -8.27 -14.96 -12.82
N LEU A 177 -8.11 -16.14 -12.27
CA LEU A 177 -7.46 -16.37 -10.98
C LEU A 177 -6.34 -17.40 -11.10
N ASP A 178 -5.10 -17.00 -10.82
CA ASP A 178 -3.94 -17.90 -10.73
C ASP A 178 -3.32 -17.82 -9.35
N LEU A 179 -3.53 -18.88 -8.56
CA LEU A 179 -2.92 -19.11 -7.24
C LEU A 179 -2.03 -20.36 -7.26
N SER A 180 -1.52 -20.75 -8.43
CA SER A 180 -0.70 -21.96 -8.56
C SER A 180 0.54 -21.89 -7.66
N ASN A 181 0.81 -23.01 -6.98
CA ASN A 181 1.96 -23.20 -6.12
C ASN A 181 2.07 -22.16 -4.99
N CYS A 182 0.95 -21.59 -4.55
CA CYS A 182 0.91 -20.69 -3.39
C CYS A 182 0.97 -21.45 -2.05
N SER A 183 1.43 -20.75 -1.01
CA SER A 183 1.20 -21.15 0.37
C SER A 183 0.03 -20.34 0.92
N ILE A 184 -1.15 -20.95 0.98
CA ILE A 184 -2.40 -20.36 1.49
C ILE A 184 -3.13 -21.40 2.35
N LYS A 185 -3.73 -20.95 3.46
CA LYS A 185 -4.54 -21.85 4.30
C LYS A 185 -5.83 -22.22 3.55
N VAL A 186 -6.28 -23.47 3.71
CA VAL A 186 -7.49 -23.98 3.07
C VAL A 186 -8.71 -23.09 3.36
N ILE A 187 -8.90 -22.68 4.62
CA ILE A 187 -10.00 -21.78 5.02
C ILE A 187 -9.92 -20.39 4.35
N ASP A 188 -8.70 -19.90 4.12
CA ASP A 188 -8.49 -18.60 3.48
C ASP A 188 -8.76 -18.69 1.97
N LEU A 189 -8.36 -19.79 1.33
CA LEU A 189 -8.66 -20.09 -0.07
C LEU A 189 -10.17 -20.26 -0.29
N GLU A 190 -10.84 -20.98 0.60
CA GLU A 190 -12.30 -21.10 0.61
C GLU A 190 -12.97 -19.73 0.75
N GLY A 191 -12.48 -18.89 1.68
CA GLY A 191 -13.00 -17.53 1.86
C GLY A 191 -12.85 -16.62 0.64
N ILE A 192 -11.81 -16.83 -0.18
CA ILE A 192 -11.64 -16.12 -1.46
C ILE A 192 -12.61 -16.69 -2.51
N LEU A 193 -12.56 -18.00 -2.75
CA LEU A 193 -13.33 -18.66 -3.83
C LEU A 193 -14.84 -18.62 -3.57
N GLY A 194 -15.28 -18.68 -2.31
CA GLY A 194 -16.70 -18.55 -1.94
C GLY A 194 -17.30 -17.18 -2.27
N ARG A 195 -16.49 -16.19 -2.65
CA ARG A 195 -16.92 -14.86 -3.11
C ARG A 195 -16.83 -14.69 -4.62
N CYS A 196 -16.28 -15.66 -5.33
CA CYS A 196 -16.10 -15.63 -6.78
C CYS A 196 -17.24 -16.37 -7.47
N GLN A 197 -18.04 -15.65 -8.24
CA GLN A 197 -19.22 -16.18 -8.96
C GLN A 197 -19.16 -15.93 -10.48
N SER A 198 -18.03 -15.44 -10.98
CA SER A 198 -17.83 -15.08 -12.39
C SER A 198 -16.49 -15.56 -12.96
N LEU A 199 -15.85 -16.55 -12.33
CA LEU A 199 -14.59 -17.12 -12.81
C LEU A 199 -14.77 -17.76 -14.19
N GLN A 200 -13.79 -17.49 -15.05
CA GLN A 200 -13.63 -18.01 -16.40
C GLN A 200 -12.36 -18.83 -16.53
N ASN A 201 -11.28 -18.42 -15.84
CA ASN A 201 -10.04 -19.19 -15.78
C ASN A 201 -9.56 -19.30 -14.34
N LEU A 202 -9.17 -20.51 -13.96
CA LEU A 202 -8.74 -20.82 -12.59
C LEU A 202 -7.52 -21.74 -12.62
N SER A 203 -6.47 -21.37 -11.92
CA SER A 203 -5.34 -22.25 -11.62
C SER A 203 -5.12 -22.33 -10.11
N LEU A 204 -5.26 -23.54 -9.58
CA LEU A 204 -5.02 -23.89 -8.17
C LEU A 204 -4.00 -25.03 -8.06
N GLU A 205 -3.13 -25.17 -9.07
CA GLU A 205 -2.10 -26.22 -9.11
C GLU A 205 -1.25 -26.19 -7.83
N GLY A 206 -0.91 -27.35 -7.28
CA GLY A 206 -0.07 -27.46 -6.09
C GLY A 206 -0.73 -27.02 -4.78
N LEU A 207 -2.04 -26.75 -4.78
CA LEU A 207 -2.80 -26.43 -3.56
C LEU A 207 -3.59 -27.63 -3.04
N VAL A 208 -3.77 -27.68 -1.72
CA VAL A 208 -4.68 -28.62 -1.07
C VAL A 208 -6.10 -28.05 -1.13
N LEU A 209 -7.05 -28.84 -1.65
CA LEU A 209 -8.43 -28.43 -1.84
C LEU A 209 -9.36 -29.15 -0.85
N SER A 210 -10.40 -28.45 -0.39
CA SER A 210 -11.51 -29.01 0.40
C SER A 210 -12.77 -29.21 -0.47
N SER A 211 -13.73 -29.97 0.03
CA SER A 211 -15.05 -30.11 -0.61
C SER A 211 -15.79 -28.77 -0.74
N ASP A 212 -15.63 -27.87 0.23
CA ASP A 212 -16.25 -26.55 0.21
C ASP A 212 -15.63 -25.63 -0.86
N ILE A 213 -14.31 -25.74 -1.08
CA ILE A 213 -13.63 -25.09 -2.21
C ILE A 213 -14.21 -25.58 -3.54
N VAL A 214 -14.32 -26.90 -3.72
CA VAL A 214 -14.87 -27.48 -4.96
C VAL A 214 -16.32 -27.03 -5.19
N ARG A 215 -17.14 -26.96 -4.13
CA ARG A 215 -18.51 -26.43 -4.21
C ARG A 215 -18.53 -24.96 -4.62
N SER A 216 -17.60 -24.15 -4.11
CA SER A 216 -17.47 -22.74 -4.48
C SER A 216 -17.07 -22.58 -5.95
N ILE A 217 -16.13 -23.40 -6.44
CA ILE A 217 -15.73 -23.41 -7.85
C ILE A 217 -16.94 -23.74 -8.75
N ALA A 218 -17.76 -24.72 -8.36
CA ALA A 218 -18.96 -25.13 -9.11
C ALA A 218 -20.03 -24.02 -9.27
N GLN A 219 -19.95 -22.93 -8.52
CA GLN A 219 -20.85 -21.77 -8.69
C GLN A 219 -20.51 -20.91 -9.92
N ASN A 220 -19.46 -21.24 -10.67
CA ASN A 220 -18.97 -20.48 -11.81
C ASN A 220 -19.31 -21.21 -13.12
N PRO A 221 -20.46 -20.92 -13.76
CA PRO A 221 -20.93 -21.68 -14.93
C PRO A 221 -20.09 -21.44 -16.20
N ASN A 222 -19.33 -20.34 -16.24
CA ASN A 222 -18.50 -19.96 -17.38
C ASN A 222 -17.04 -20.38 -17.22
N LEU A 223 -16.72 -21.20 -16.22
CA LEU A 223 -15.37 -21.68 -15.98
C LEU A 223 -14.97 -22.68 -17.07
N VAL A 224 -13.86 -22.40 -17.76
CA VAL A 224 -13.32 -23.23 -18.86
C VAL A 224 -12.17 -24.10 -18.37
#